data_AF-R6AUE0-F1
#
_entry.id   AF-R6AUE0-F1
#
_cell.length_a   1.000
_cell.length_b   1.000
_cell.length_c   1.000
_cell.angle_alpha   90.00
_cell.angle_beta   90.00
_cell.angle_gamma   90.00
#
_symmetry.space_group_name_H-M   'P 1'
#
loop_
_entity.id
_entity.type
_entity.pdbx_description
1 polymer ?
#
loop_
_entity_poly.entity_id
_entity_poly.type
_entity_poly.pdbx_seq_one_letter_code
_entity_poly.pdbx_strand_id
1 'polypeptide(L)'
;MKDVGTGLENYLNTEKHMTSCDLFELRLPDGGVHYYTDADKDILYDGHNYRHDVLLIKRQQVKVNDSVVVDTLSVNIKADKTAKIGNTPLLKAAHDGILDMSKLYLRRCFFRDAVVIGAIGLFGGKVEVKSCGGLGLDLTVKAVTQGLSQEFPVRKYYPQGTYSTKGGTITASTDSTVGCLIAPYVPLKEVLM
;
A
#
# COMPACT_ATOMS: atom_id res chain seq x y z
N MET A 1 -3.59 -3.88 -21.03
CA MET A 1 -3.19 -5.31 -20.90
C MET A 1 -1.97 -5.36 -20.00
N LYS A 2 -1.84 -6.36 -19.13
CA LYS A 2 -0.67 -6.48 -18.25
C LYS A 2 0.48 -7.08 -19.03
N ASP A 3 1.64 -6.45 -18.95
CA ASP A 3 2.83 -6.89 -19.67
C ASP A 3 3.52 -8.03 -18.91
N VAL A 4 3.93 -9.07 -19.64
CA VAL A 4 4.55 -10.28 -19.09
C VAL A 4 5.61 -10.79 -20.07
N GLY A 5 6.65 -11.45 -19.55
CA GLY A 5 7.65 -12.06 -20.41
C GLY A 5 7.05 -13.13 -21.33
N THR A 6 7.57 -13.27 -22.54
CA THR A 6 7.11 -14.21 -23.57
C THR A 6 7.04 -15.66 -23.08
N GLY A 7 7.97 -16.08 -22.22
CA GLY A 7 7.97 -17.40 -21.61
C GLY A 7 6.75 -17.66 -20.71
N LEU A 8 6.36 -16.66 -19.91
CA LEU A 8 5.19 -16.74 -19.05
C LEU A 8 3.90 -16.67 -19.86
N GLU A 9 3.84 -15.80 -20.87
CA GLU A 9 2.71 -15.70 -21.79
C GLU A 9 2.41 -17.05 -22.46
N ASN A 10 3.42 -17.68 -23.03
CA ASN A 10 3.29 -19.00 -23.67
C ASN A 10 2.78 -20.03 -22.66
N TYR A 11 3.37 -20.07 -21.45
CA TYR A 11 2.95 -21.00 -20.39
C TYR A 11 1.46 -20.85 -20.05
N LEU A 12 0.98 -19.61 -19.86
CA LEU A 12 -0.42 -19.31 -19.54
C LEU A 12 -1.40 -19.68 -20.65
N ASN A 13 -0.97 -19.61 -21.92
CA ASN A 13 -1.82 -19.94 -23.05
C ASN A 13 -1.87 -21.46 -23.36
N THR A 14 -0.83 -22.21 -23.00
CA THR A 14 -0.73 -23.64 -23.34
C THR A 14 -1.12 -24.59 -22.22
N GLU A 15 -0.87 -24.21 -20.96
CA GLU A 15 -0.91 -25.16 -19.84
C GLU A 15 -2.25 -25.10 -19.11
N LYS A 16 -2.81 -26.28 -18.82
CA LYS A 16 -4.12 -26.41 -18.18
C LYS A 16 -4.04 -26.45 -16.66
N HIS A 17 -2.89 -26.85 -16.13
CA HIS A 17 -2.64 -26.97 -14.71
C HIS A 17 -1.42 -26.14 -14.36
N MET A 18 -1.61 -25.21 -13.43
CA MET A 18 -0.59 -24.21 -13.10
C MET A 18 -0.39 -24.18 -11.61
N THR A 19 0.87 -24.10 -11.19
CA THR A 19 1.22 -23.81 -9.79
C THR A 19 1.60 -22.35 -9.68
N SER A 20 1.05 -21.65 -8.69
CA SER A 20 1.32 -20.24 -8.46
C SER A 20 1.27 -19.89 -6.97
N CYS A 21 1.97 -18.83 -6.60
CA CYS A 21 1.87 -18.19 -5.30
C CYS A 21 1.77 -16.67 -5.45
N ASP A 22 1.34 -15.99 -4.41
CA ASP A 22 1.26 -14.54 -4.37
C ASP A 22 2.51 -13.96 -3.69
N LEU A 23 3.08 -12.94 -4.33
CA LEU A 23 4.24 -12.19 -3.87
C LEU A 23 3.79 -10.79 -3.45
N PHE A 24 4.19 -10.38 -2.25
CA PHE A 24 3.85 -9.11 -1.65
C PHE A 24 5.11 -8.27 -1.51
N GLU A 25 5.08 -7.06 -2.05
CA GLU A 25 6.10 -6.04 -1.86
C GLU A 25 5.49 -4.87 -1.11
N LEU A 26 5.92 -4.69 0.14
CA LEU A 26 5.50 -3.60 1.02
C LEU A 26 6.58 -2.52 1.03
N ARG A 27 6.24 -1.31 0.60
CA ARG A 27 7.09 -0.12 0.63
C ARG A 27 6.61 0.83 1.71
N LEU A 28 7.45 1.10 2.68
CA LEU A 28 7.21 2.05 3.75
C LEU A 28 7.48 3.49 3.29
N PRO A 29 6.89 4.50 3.95
CA PRO A 29 7.14 5.91 3.64
C PRO A 29 8.58 6.36 3.89
N ASP A 30 9.28 5.69 4.81
CA ASP A 30 10.70 5.94 5.13
C ASP A 30 11.67 5.38 4.07
N GLY A 31 11.15 4.71 3.04
CA GLY A 31 11.92 4.06 1.97
C GLY A 31 12.22 2.59 2.21
N GLY A 32 11.86 2.02 3.37
CA GLY A 32 12.01 0.59 3.64
C GLY A 32 11.18 -0.27 2.66
N VAL A 33 11.79 -1.31 2.09
CA VAL A 33 11.10 -2.25 1.20
C VAL A 33 11.19 -3.66 1.77
N HIS A 34 10.05 -4.33 1.85
CA HIS A 34 9.92 -5.65 2.43
C HIS A 34 9.20 -6.61 1.47
N TYR A 35 9.71 -7.83 1.37
CA TYR A 35 9.27 -8.84 0.41
C TYR A 35 8.77 -10.09 1.13
N TYR A 36 7.52 -10.48 0.88
CA TYR A 36 6.87 -11.61 1.53
C TYR A 36 6.11 -12.47 0.52
N THR A 37 5.95 -13.75 0.82
CA THR A 37 5.19 -14.71 -0.03
C THR A 37 4.17 -15.45 0.81
N ASP A 38 3.06 -15.87 0.19
CA ASP A 38 2.10 -16.80 0.80
C ASP A 38 2.47 -18.28 0.61
N ALA A 39 3.56 -18.56 -0.11
CA ALA A 39 4.08 -19.91 -0.29
C ALA A 39 4.72 -20.46 0.99
N ASP A 40 4.86 -21.78 1.08
CA ASP A 40 5.53 -22.46 2.19
C ASP A 40 7.07 -22.48 2.06
N LYS A 41 7.64 -21.72 1.12
CA LYS A 41 9.09 -21.58 0.91
C LYS A 41 9.42 -20.19 0.41
N ASP A 42 10.66 -19.78 0.67
CA ASP A 42 11.22 -18.55 0.11
C ASP A 42 11.25 -18.60 -1.42
N ILE A 43 10.89 -17.48 -2.05
CA ILE A 43 10.86 -17.33 -3.51
C ILE A 43 11.84 -16.25 -3.93
N LEU A 44 12.83 -16.64 -4.74
CA LEU A 44 13.72 -15.69 -5.41
C LEU A 44 13.09 -15.24 -6.72
N TYR A 45 12.81 -13.94 -6.85
CA TYR A 45 12.26 -13.36 -8.06
C TYR A 45 12.78 -11.94 -8.25
N ASP A 46 13.18 -11.60 -9.48
CA ASP A 46 13.67 -10.27 -9.86
C ASP A 46 14.78 -9.74 -8.93
N GLY A 47 15.70 -10.62 -8.50
CA GLY A 47 16.79 -10.30 -7.57
C GLY A 47 16.40 -10.15 -6.10
N HIS A 48 15.12 -10.32 -5.74
CA HIS A 48 14.62 -10.17 -4.37
C HIS A 48 14.19 -11.51 -3.79
N ASN A 49 14.52 -11.74 -2.51
CA ASN A 49 14.07 -12.91 -1.77
C ASN A 49 12.77 -12.60 -1.02
N TYR A 50 11.66 -13.21 -1.45
CA TYR A 50 10.35 -13.10 -0.80
C TYR A 50 10.25 -14.14 0.30
N ARG A 51 10.15 -13.67 1.55
CA ARG A 51 10.19 -14.52 2.74
C ARG A 51 8.84 -15.12 3.08
N HIS A 52 8.83 -16.41 3.39
CA HIS A 52 7.64 -17.13 3.87
C HIS A 52 7.52 -17.20 5.40
N ASP A 53 8.65 -17.05 6.10
CA ASP A 53 8.80 -17.45 7.50
C ASP A 53 8.51 -16.34 8.51
N VAL A 54 8.26 -15.11 8.04
CA VAL A 54 8.05 -13.94 8.92
C VAL A 54 6.58 -13.65 9.16
N LEU A 55 5.76 -13.68 8.09
CA LEU A 55 4.38 -13.24 8.10
C LEU A 55 3.48 -14.27 7.43
N LEU A 56 2.34 -14.55 8.05
CA LEU A 56 1.27 -15.31 7.41
C LEU A 56 0.30 -14.33 6.74
N ILE A 57 0.49 -14.12 5.45
CA ILE A 57 -0.29 -13.17 4.66
C ILE A 57 -1.38 -13.93 3.90
N LYS A 58 -2.63 -13.48 4.06
CA LYS A 58 -3.76 -13.92 3.25
C LYS A 58 -4.42 -12.70 2.63
N ARG A 59 -4.91 -12.85 1.40
CA ARG A 59 -5.67 -11.80 0.75
C ARG A 59 -7.05 -12.25 0.30
N GLN A 60 -7.94 -11.29 0.14
CA GLN A 60 -9.21 -11.50 -0.52
C GLN A 60 -9.09 -11.23 -2.03
N GLN A 61 -10.20 -11.43 -2.75
CA GLN A 61 -10.29 -11.07 -4.15
C GLN A 61 -10.10 -9.55 -4.34
N VAL A 62 -9.33 -9.16 -5.35
CA VAL A 62 -9.20 -7.75 -5.77
C VAL A 62 -10.54 -7.30 -6.33
N LYS A 63 -11.08 -6.20 -5.83
CA LYS A 63 -12.30 -5.57 -6.34
C LYS A 63 -11.90 -4.48 -7.33
N VAL A 64 -12.17 -4.73 -8.60
CA VAL A 64 -11.93 -3.81 -9.73
C VAL A 64 -13.28 -3.33 -10.24
N ASN A 65 -13.41 -2.03 -10.49
CA ASN A 65 -14.61 -1.39 -10.99
C ASN A 65 -14.36 -0.80 -12.38
N ASP A 66 -15.41 -0.66 -13.18
CA ASP A 66 -15.40 -0.07 -14.53
C ASP A 66 -15.73 1.45 -14.54
N SER A 67 -16.03 2.00 -13.37
CA SER A 67 -16.34 3.42 -13.15
C SER A 67 -15.27 4.11 -12.30
N VAL A 68 -15.38 5.43 -12.12
CA VAL A 68 -14.45 6.23 -11.29
C VAL A 68 -14.73 5.97 -9.80
N VAL A 69 -14.41 4.76 -9.36
CA VAL A 69 -14.49 4.29 -7.99
C VAL A 69 -13.13 3.73 -7.60
N VAL A 70 -12.82 3.75 -6.31
CA VAL A 70 -11.56 3.24 -5.79
C VAL A 70 -11.57 1.72 -5.82
N ASP A 71 -10.66 1.13 -6.58
CA ASP A 71 -10.40 -0.31 -6.53
C ASP A 71 -9.72 -0.68 -5.21
N THR A 72 -10.05 -1.86 -4.69
CA THR A 72 -9.64 -2.27 -3.35
C THR A 72 -9.14 -3.70 -3.29
N LEU A 73 -8.20 -3.93 -2.37
CA LEU A 73 -7.70 -5.25 -1.98
C LEU A 73 -7.65 -5.34 -0.46
N SER A 74 -8.33 -6.33 0.12
CA SER A 74 -8.23 -6.63 1.55
C SER A 74 -7.12 -7.65 1.80
N VAL A 75 -6.24 -7.37 2.75
CA VAL A 75 -5.14 -8.27 3.17
C VAL A 75 -5.22 -8.48 4.68
N ASN A 76 -5.21 -9.74 5.12
CA ASN A 76 -5.09 -10.13 6.51
C ASN A 76 -3.67 -10.66 6.74
N ILE A 77 -2.97 -10.07 7.68
CA ILE A 77 -1.64 -10.50 8.10
C ILE A 77 -1.75 -11.05 9.50
N LYS A 78 -1.23 -12.26 9.70
CA LYS A 78 -0.98 -12.79 11.04
C LYS A 78 0.52 -12.82 11.29
N ALA A 79 0.87 -12.34 12.47
CA ALA A 79 2.26 -12.18 12.87
C ALA A 79 2.39 -12.55 14.35
N ASP A 80 3.52 -13.16 14.70
CA ASP A 80 3.87 -13.39 16.09
C ASP A 80 4.59 -12.16 16.68
N LYS A 81 5.11 -12.29 17.91
CA LYS A 81 5.87 -11.19 18.55
C LYS A 81 7.26 -10.99 17.96
N THR A 82 7.78 -11.96 17.20
CA THR A 82 9.13 -11.92 16.63
C THR A 82 9.14 -11.29 15.24
N ALA A 83 8.00 -11.31 14.55
CA ALA A 83 7.77 -10.65 13.29
C ALA A 83 7.96 -9.14 13.40
N LYS A 84 8.97 -8.64 12.71
CA LYS A 84 9.34 -7.22 12.69
C LYS A 84 9.22 -6.67 11.29
N ILE A 85 8.93 -5.37 11.23
CA ILE A 85 9.11 -4.54 10.06
C ILE A 85 10.18 -3.50 10.40
N GLY A 86 11.30 -3.55 9.69
CA GLY A 86 12.55 -2.92 10.14
C GLY A 86 12.97 -3.43 11.52
N ASN A 87 13.12 -2.53 12.49
CA ASN A 87 13.49 -2.88 13.87
C ASN A 87 12.29 -2.98 14.83
N THR A 88 11.08 -2.69 14.37
CA THR A 88 9.88 -2.59 15.22
C THR A 88 8.99 -3.82 15.01
N PRO A 89 8.45 -4.44 16.08
CA PRO A 89 7.44 -5.51 15.94
C PRO A 89 6.25 -5.04 15.10
N LEU A 90 5.76 -5.87 14.18
CA LEU A 90 4.77 -5.46 13.17
C LEU A 90 3.52 -4.82 13.79
N LEU A 91 2.93 -5.46 14.79
CA LEU A 91 1.69 -4.97 15.41
C LEU A 91 1.92 -3.64 16.14
N LYS A 92 3.10 -3.45 16.73
CA LYS A 92 3.48 -2.17 17.31
C LYS A 92 3.66 -1.11 16.22
N ALA A 93 4.33 -1.44 15.12
CA ALA A 93 4.49 -0.54 13.99
C ALA A 93 3.14 -0.10 13.39
N ALA A 94 2.15 -0.99 13.36
CA ALA A 94 0.78 -0.65 12.95
C ALA A 94 0.11 0.33 13.93
N HIS A 95 0.26 0.12 15.25
CA HIS A 95 -0.28 1.05 16.26
C HIS A 95 0.45 2.41 16.28
N ASP A 96 1.74 2.42 15.99
CA ASP A 96 2.56 3.63 15.92
C ASP A 96 2.36 4.41 14.59
N GLY A 97 1.51 3.92 13.68
CA GLY A 97 1.18 4.57 12.40
C GLY A 97 2.25 4.42 11.31
N ILE A 98 3.27 3.56 11.49
CA ILE A 98 4.37 3.37 10.54
C ILE A 98 3.87 2.85 9.18
N LEU A 99 2.79 2.06 9.21
CA LEU A 99 2.19 1.50 8.00
C LEU A 99 1.33 2.50 7.22
N ASP A 100 1.02 3.67 7.78
CA ASP A 100 0.20 4.66 7.11
C ASP A 100 0.93 5.20 5.88
N MET A 101 0.19 5.41 4.78
CA MET A 101 0.73 5.83 3.48
C MET A 101 1.74 4.85 2.83
N SER A 102 1.95 3.67 3.43
CA SER A 102 2.74 2.61 2.80
C SER A 102 2.11 2.18 1.48
N LYS A 103 2.89 1.61 0.57
CA LYS A 103 2.40 1.04 -0.69
C LYS A 103 2.56 -0.47 -0.66
N LEU A 104 1.51 -1.20 -1.04
CA LEU A 104 1.57 -2.65 -1.20
C LEU A 104 1.37 -2.99 -2.67
N TYR A 105 2.31 -3.78 -3.22
CA TYR A 105 2.21 -4.35 -4.56
C TYR A 105 2.05 -5.86 -4.46
N LEU A 106 0.97 -6.35 -5.08
CA LEU A 106 0.64 -7.75 -5.19
C LEU A 106 1.04 -8.24 -6.58
N ARG A 107 1.87 -9.28 -6.64
CA ARG A 107 2.16 -10.03 -7.86
C ARG A 107 1.78 -11.49 -7.69
N ARG A 108 1.51 -12.18 -8.78
CA ARG A 108 1.34 -13.63 -8.80
C ARG A 108 2.47 -14.28 -9.56
N CYS A 109 3.22 -15.13 -8.89
CA CYS A 109 4.35 -15.86 -9.45
C CYS A 109 3.90 -17.24 -9.91
N PHE A 110 4.39 -17.67 -11.08
CA PHE A 110 4.08 -18.96 -11.68
C PHE A 110 5.31 -19.85 -11.76
N PHE A 111 5.08 -21.16 -11.62
CA PHE A 111 6.14 -22.16 -11.57
C PHE A 111 5.96 -23.25 -12.62
N ARG A 112 7.09 -23.80 -13.08
CA ARG A 112 7.17 -25.08 -13.79
C ARG A 112 8.16 -25.94 -13.01
N ASP A 113 7.68 -27.06 -12.46
CA ASP A 113 8.51 -28.05 -11.76
C ASP A 113 9.46 -27.43 -10.72
N ALA A 114 8.92 -26.49 -9.93
CA ALA A 114 9.60 -25.69 -8.89
C ALA A 114 10.48 -24.52 -9.34
N VAL A 115 10.65 -24.31 -10.65
CA VAL A 115 11.37 -23.14 -11.21
C VAL A 115 10.39 -22.00 -11.48
N VAL A 116 10.77 -20.78 -11.08
CA VAL A 116 9.99 -19.57 -11.37
C VAL A 116 10.06 -19.26 -12.86
N ILE A 117 8.91 -19.20 -13.53
CA ILE A 117 8.80 -18.82 -14.94
C ILE A 117 8.70 -17.30 -15.07
N GLY A 118 7.95 -16.68 -14.16
CA GLY A 118 7.71 -15.25 -14.12
C GLY A 118 6.57 -14.89 -13.18
N ALA A 119 6.35 -13.59 -12.99
CA ALA A 119 5.24 -13.09 -12.19
C ALA A 119 4.43 -11.99 -12.90
N ILE A 120 3.15 -11.88 -12.54
CA ILE A 120 2.20 -10.88 -13.06
C ILE A 120 1.80 -9.93 -11.94
N GLY A 121 1.92 -8.62 -12.16
CA GLY A 121 1.38 -7.61 -11.25
C GLY A 121 -0.15 -7.67 -11.18
N LEU A 122 -0.71 -8.07 -10.04
CA LEU A 122 -2.16 -8.16 -9.86
C LEU A 122 -2.78 -6.83 -9.44
N PHE A 123 -2.21 -6.19 -8.41
CA PHE A 123 -2.74 -4.97 -7.83
C PHE A 123 -1.64 -4.18 -7.13
N GLY A 124 -1.81 -2.86 -7.01
CA GLY A 124 -0.88 -2.00 -6.29
C GLY A 124 -1.58 -0.74 -5.79
N GLY A 125 -1.30 -0.32 -4.56
CA GLY A 125 -2.01 0.80 -3.97
C GLY A 125 -1.47 1.25 -2.62
N LYS A 126 -2.10 2.29 -2.06
CA LYS A 126 -1.81 2.81 -0.72
C LYS A 126 -2.48 1.92 0.32
N VAL A 127 -1.76 1.66 1.41
CA VAL A 127 -2.19 0.84 2.54
C VAL A 127 -2.90 1.71 3.57
N GLU A 128 -4.01 1.20 4.07
CA GLU A 128 -4.71 1.71 5.25
C GLU A 128 -4.90 0.57 6.26
N VAL A 129 -4.55 0.84 7.52
CA VAL A 129 -4.80 -0.09 8.61
C VAL A 129 -6.28 -0.04 8.97
N LYS A 130 -7.01 -1.13 8.72
CA LYS A 130 -8.44 -1.23 9.05
C LYS A 130 -8.64 -1.66 10.49
N SER A 131 -7.87 -2.64 10.94
CA SER A 131 -7.90 -3.13 12.31
C SER A 131 -6.54 -3.73 12.67
N CYS A 132 -6.14 -3.61 13.93
CA CYS A 132 -4.97 -4.28 14.49
C CYS A 132 -5.34 -4.77 15.89
N GLY A 133 -5.35 -6.09 16.09
CA GLY A 133 -5.77 -6.68 17.35
C GLY A 133 -5.35 -8.14 17.51
N GLY A 134 -4.97 -8.53 18.73
CA GLY A 134 -4.49 -9.88 19.02
C GLY A 134 -3.23 -10.22 18.22
N LEU A 135 -3.36 -11.18 17.30
CA LEU A 135 -2.29 -11.60 16.37
C LEU A 135 -2.56 -11.18 14.92
N GLY A 136 -3.66 -10.44 14.68
CA GLY A 136 -4.15 -10.11 13.35
C GLY A 136 -4.03 -8.62 13.04
N LEU A 137 -3.64 -8.34 11.80
CA LEU A 137 -3.60 -7.02 11.19
C LEU A 137 -4.41 -7.08 9.89
N ASP A 138 -5.49 -6.31 9.83
CA ASP A 138 -6.29 -6.16 8.61
C ASP A 138 -5.91 -4.87 7.90
N LEU A 139 -5.47 -5.02 6.65
CA LEU A 139 -5.11 -3.93 5.76
C LEU A 139 -6.14 -3.81 4.64
N THR A 140 -6.46 -2.57 4.28
CA THR A 140 -7.15 -2.25 3.03
C THR A 140 -6.16 -1.54 2.14
N VAL A 141 -5.91 -2.09 0.95
CA VAL A 141 -5.06 -1.48 -0.06
C VAL A 141 -5.97 -0.85 -1.11
N LYS A 142 -5.82 0.46 -1.31
CA LYS A 142 -6.64 1.26 -2.22
C LYS A 142 -5.82 1.73 -3.40
N ALA A 143 -6.39 1.66 -4.59
CA ALA A 143 -5.75 2.18 -5.80
C ALA A 143 -5.52 3.71 -5.68
N VAL A 144 -4.58 4.22 -6.48
CA VAL A 144 -4.19 5.65 -6.50
C VAL A 144 -5.38 6.57 -6.82
N THR A 145 -6.42 6.05 -7.49
CA THR A 145 -7.69 6.74 -7.76
C THR A 145 -8.42 7.19 -6.48
N GLN A 146 -8.02 6.69 -5.30
CA GLN A 146 -8.48 7.21 -4.02
C GLN A 146 -8.36 8.73 -3.89
N GLY A 147 -7.27 9.33 -4.38
CA GLY A 147 -7.07 10.78 -4.30
C GLY A 147 -8.15 11.58 -5.05
N LEU A 148 -8.75 11.00 -6.10
CA LEU A 148 -9.83 11.64 -6.86
C LEU A 148 -11.19 11.50 -6.17
N SER A 149 -11.37 10.46 -5.35
CA SER A 149 -12.62 10.21 -4.62
C SER A 149 -12.78 11.11 -3.39
N GLN A 150 -11.72 11.81 -2.97
CA GLN A 150 -11.78 12.70 -1.82
C GLN A 150 -12.45 14.01 -2.23
N GLU A 151 -13.59 14.32 -1.61
CA GLU A 151 -14.21 15.64 -1.76
C GLU A 151 -13.29 16.71 -1.16
N PHE A 152 -12.58 17.44 -2.02
CA PHE A 152 -11.87 18.62 -1.58
C PHE A 152 -12.86 19.77 -1.42
N PRO A 153 -12.83 20.50 -0.28
CA PRO A 153 -13.64 21.69 -0.14
C PRO A 153 -13.16 22.76 -1.14
N VAL A 154 -13.88 22.92 -2.24
CA VAL A 154 -13.62 24.01 -3.18
C VAL A 154 -13.99 25.34 -2.52
N ARG A 155 -13.01 26.23 -2.37
CA ARG A 155 -13.20 27.66 -2.03
C ARG A 155 -14.14 27.91 -0.84
N LYS A 156 -13.99 27.15 0.26
CA LYS A 156 -14.68 27.48 1.51
C LYS A 156 -13.99 28.69 2.16
N TYR A 157 -14.75 29.75 2.38
CA TYR A 157 -14.30 30.90 3.16
C TYR A 157 -14.35 30.53 4.64
N TYR A 158 -13.19 30.32 5.24
CA TYR A 158 -13.07 30.09 6.68
C TYR A 158 -12.69 31.42 7.35
N PRO A 159 -13.61 32.09 8.07
CA PRO A 159 -13.31 33.35 8.75
C PRO A 159 -12.41 33.17 9.98
N GLN A 160 -12.16 31.92 10.41
CA GLN A 160 -11.25 31.60 11.50
C GLN A 160 -9.83 31.43 10.95
N GLY A 161 -8.92 32.29 11.38
CA GLY A 161 -7.49 32.17 11.05
C GLY A 161 -6.95 30.82 11.53
N THR A 162 -6.33 30.05 10.64
CA THR A 162 -5.67 28.79 10.99
C THR A 162 -4.40 29.11 11.76
N TYR A 163 -4.48 29.19 13.08
CA TYR A 163 -3.29 29.34 13.91
C TYR A 163 -2.65 27.97 14.14
N SER A 164 -1.34 27.90 13.93
CA SER A 164 -0.49 26.84 14.45
C SER A 164 0.26 27.41 15.65
N THR A 165 0.13 26.80 16.82
CA THR A 165 0.88 27.19 18.01
C THR A 165 2.23 26.49 18.01
N LYS A 166 3.32 27.23 17.78
CA LYS A 166 4.67 26.76 18.09
C LYS A 166 5.07 27.35 19.44
N GLY A 167 5.15 26.51 20.48
CA GLY A 167 5.59 26.94 21.82
C GLY A 167 4.61 27.89 22.54
N GLY A 168 3.31 27.71 22.37
CA GLY A 168 2.29 28.45 23.15
C GLY A 168 2.02 29.89 22.70
N THR A 169 2.67 30.38 21.63
CA THR A 169 2.37 31.69 21.05
C THR A 169 1.57 31.53 19.75
N ILE A 170 0.42 32.20 19.68
CA ILE A 170 -0.40 32.29 18.47
C ILE A 170 0.25 33.34 17.56
N THR A 171 0.87 32.91 16.45
CA THR A 171 1.34 33.86 15.43
C THR A 171 0.19 34.16 14.47
N ALA A 172 -0.46 35.30 14.66
CA ALA A 172 -1.43 35.85 13.70
C ALA A 172 -0.86 37.19 13.18
N SER A 173 -0.69 37.32 11.86
CA SER A 173 -0.24 38.58 11.26
C SER A 173 -1.39 39.58 11.26
N THR A 174 -1.26 40.70 11.96
CA THR A 174 -2.26 41.79 11.97
C THR A 174 -2.09 42.81 10.84
N ASP A 175 -0.92 42.83 10.19
CA ASP A 175 -0.51 43.98 9.37
C ASP A 175 -0.60 43.75 7.86
N SER A 176 -1.24 42.67 7.42
CA SER A 176 -1.46 42.46 5.98
C SER A 176 -2.73 41.67 5.70
N THR A 177 -3.58 42.20 4.82
CA THR A 177 -4.74 41.48 4.23
C THR A 177 -4.30 40.33 3.32
N VAL A 178 -3.00 40.03 3.27
CA VAL A 178 -2.41 38.83 2.67
C VAL A 178 -2.69 37.59 3.54
N GLY A 179 -3.21 37.77 4.76
CA GLY A 179 -3.57 36.71 5.70
C GLY A 179 -4.92 36.01 5.46
N CYS A 180 -5.79 36.52 4.58
CA CYS A 180 -6.86 35.67 4.05
C CYS A 180 -6.26 34.72 3.02
N LEU A 181 -5.88 33.52 3.48
CA LEU A 181 -5.65 32.38 2.62
C LEU A 181 -6.98 32.07 1.91
N ILE A 182 -7.24 32.68 0.76
CA ILE A 182 -8.08 32.06 -0.27
C ILE A 182 -7.30 30.82 -0.62
N ALA A 183 -7.51 29.70 0.06
CA ALA A 183 -6.71 28.50 -0.16
C ALA A 183 -6.73 28.15 -1.65
N PRO A 184 -5.66 28.41 -2.42
CA PRO A 184 -5.47 27.66 -3.64
C PRO A 184 -4.72 26.45 -3.12
N TYR A 185 -5.42 25.50 -2.50
CA TYR A 185 -4.84 24.18 -2.36
C TYR A 185 -4.87 23.58 -3.77
N VAL A 186 -4.05 24.15 -4.67
CA VAL A 186 -3.55 23.46 -5.83
C VAL A 186 -2.85 22.27 -5.20
N PRO A 187 -3.39 21.06 -5.37
CA PRO A 187 -2.86 19.91 -4.68
C PRO A 187 -1.38 19.80 -5.04
N LEU A 188 -0.52 19.81 -4.02
CA LEU A 188 0.89 19.49 -4.23
C LEU A 188 0.93 18.07 -4.79
N LYS A 189 1.71 17.88 -5.85
CA LYS A 189 1.87 16.59 -6.55
C LYS A 189 2.11 15.43 -5.57
N GLU A 190 2.79 15.70 -4.46
CA GLU A 190 3.11 14.78 -3.38
C GLU A 190 1.88 14.19 -2.66
N VAL A 191 0.79 14.95 -2.55
CA VAL A 191 -0.47 14.49 -1.91
C VAL A 191 -1.25 13.57 -2.86
N LEU A 192 -1.08 13.76 -4.17
CA LEU A 192 -1.76 12.99 -5.22
C LEU A 192 -0.99 11.74 -5.68
N MET A 193 0.28 11.58 -5.30
CA MET A 193 1.16 10.47 -5.73
C MET A 193 1.42 9.41 -4.64
#